data_AF-A0A7G2C3U8-F1
#
_entry.id   AF-A0A7G2C3U8-F1
#
_cell.length_a   1.000
_cell.length_b   1.000
_cell.length_c   1.000
_cell.angle_alpha   90.00
_cell.angle_beta   90.00
_cell.angle_gamma   90.00
#
_symmetry.space_group_name_H-M   'P 1'
#
loop_
_entity.id
_entity.type
_entity.pdbx_description
1 polymer ?
#
loop_
_entity_poly.entity_id
_entity_poly.type
_entity_poly.pdbx_seq_one_letter_code
_entity_poly.pdbx_strand_id
1 'polypeptide(L)'
;MTRPFLLTEEGNMIYKQGDVAPSVLEAYCSNINGTDYTLMQEEVIALQSANLSVSEYLTTVLRLLPKVATLDLPCSRCTLIGYDNVGGVLEAVSASLPYVKIVCRIDGLEDCYIGYSYGLLPLHEMQGYCAGLRDTMYQLTDNTVHTIKSAGLSVSQFLTTMLPLLSRVTSVWIFHAKIPTLGWCEGLPERINSVYIRDCSNIQDYTPLLKMKGLKHLRCYTPYDTHNPVLSEVLEELTIRGVKCKF
;
A
#
# COMPACT_ATOMS: atom_id res chain seq x y z
N MET A 1 -33.90 4.67 -29.47
CA MET A 1 -32.87 3.77 -28.87
C MET A 1 -32.10 4.59 -27.86
N THR A 2 -32.56 4.58 -26.61
CA THR A 2 -31.97 5.27 -25.47
C THR A 2 -30.81 4.42 -24.94
N ARG A 3 -29.63 5.04 -24.74
CA ARG A 3 -28.47 4.36 -24.16
C ARG A 3 -28.86 3.77 -22.78
N PRO A 4 -28.42 2.54 -22.43
CA PRO A 4 -28.57 2.06 -21.06
C PRO A 4 -27.76 2.99 -20.15
N PHE A 5 -28.36 3.44 -19.05
CA PHE A 5 -27.66 4.15 -17.97
C PHE A 5 -26.38 3.38 -17.61
N LEU A 6 -25.24 4.01 -17.83
CA LEU A 6 -23.91 3.45 -17.64
C LEU A 6 -23.58 3.51 -16.15
N LEU A 7 -23.32 2.33 -15.56
CA LEU A 7 -22.66 2.12 -14.27
C LEU A 7 -23.38 2.68 -13.01
N THR A 8 -23.33 1.94 -11.91
CA THR A 8 -23.95 2.32 -10.61
C THR A 8 -23.45 3.66 -10.07
N GLU A 9 -22.28 4.10 -10.51
CA GLU A 9 -21.65 5.36 -10.15
C GLU A 9 -22.34 6.59 -10.74
N GLU A 10 -22.68 6.61 -12.04
CA GLU A 10 -23.34 7.75 -12.68
C GLU A 10 -24.73 7.94 -12.07
N GLY A 11 -25.43 6.83 -11.81
CA GLY A 11 -26.71 6.85 -11.10
C GLY A 11 -26.60 7.47 -9.70
N ASN A 12 -25.57 7.15 -8.93
CA ASN A 12 -25.38 7.73 -7.61
C ASN A 12 -24.92 9.21 -7.66
N MET A 13 -24.08 9.58 -8.62
CA MET A 13 -23.67 10.97 -8.83
C MET A 13 -24.89 11.86 -9.14
N ILE A 14 -25.76 11.41 -10.05
CA ILE A 14 -26.98 12.12 -10.42
C ILE A 14 -27.99 12.13 -9.25
N TYR A 15 -28.11 11.03 -8.50
CA TYR A 15 -28.91 10.99 -7.26
C TYR A 15 -28.45 12.04 -6.23
N LYS A 16 -27.14 12.17 -6.01
CA LYS A 16 -26.58 13.15 -5.05
C LYS A 16 -26.72 14.60 -5.51
N GLN A 17 -26.81 14.84 -6.81
CA GLN A 17 -27.12 16.15 -7.38
C GLN A 17 -28.61 16.52 -7.23
N GLY A 18 -29.45 15.58 -6.78
CA GLY A 18 -30.89 15.79 -6.57
C GLY A 18 -31.73 15.57 -7.84
N ASP A 19 -31.11 15.13 -8.93
CA ASP A 19 -31.73 15.02 -10.25
C ASP A 19 -32.50 13.70 -10.45
N VAL A 20 -32.34 12.74 -9.54
CA VAL A 20 -32.98 11.42 -9.59
C VAL A 20 -33.60 11.06 -8.25
N ALA A 21 -34.86 10.58 -8.26
CA ALA A 21 -35.54 10.12 -7.07
C ALA A 21 -34.92 8.81 -6.51
N PRO A 22 -34.90 8.60 -5.18
CA PRO A 22 -34.36 7.37 -4.57
C PRO A 22 -34.92 6.07 -5.16
N SER A 23 -36.21 6.06 -5.50
CA SER A 23 -36.90 4.90 -6.09
C SER A 23 -36.35 4.46 -7.44
N VAL A 24 -35.76 5.40 -8.22
CA VAL A 24 -35.13 5.08 -9.51
C VAL A 24 -33.80 4.39 -9.29
N LEU A 25 -33.01 4.84 -8.31
CA LEU A 25 -31.75 4.18 -7.92
C LEU A 25 -32.01 2.77 -7.37
N GLU A 26 -33.03 2.62 -6.51
CA GLU A 26 -33.48 1.32 -5.99
C GLU A 26 -33.90 0.37 -7.12
N ALA A 27 -34.74 0.83 -8.05
CA ALA A 27 -35.19 0.03 -9.18
C ALA A 27 -34.00 -0.41 -10.06
N TYR A 28 -33.03 0.48 -10.28
CA TYR A 28 -31.82 0.16 -11.03
C TYR A 28 -30.98 -0.91 -10.31
N CYS A 29 -30.65 -0.69 -9.03
CA CYS A 29 -29.85 -1.63 -8.24
C CYS A 29 -30.53 -2.99 -8.08
N SER A 30 -31.87 -3.04 -8.00
CA SER A 30 -32.63 -4.29 -7.92
C SER A 30 -32.47 -5.20 -9.16
N ASN A 31 -32.12 -4.63 -10.31
CA ASN A 31 -31.88 -5.37 -11.56
C ASN A 31 -30.46 -5.93 -11.66
N ILE A 32 -29.56 -5.56 -10.75
CA ILE A 32 -28.21 -6.09 -10.71
C ILE A 32 -28.26 -7.47 -10.04
N ASN A 33 -28.00 -8.50 -10.84
CA ASN A 33 -28.09 -9.91 -10.44
C ASN A 33 -26.74 -10.51 -10.02
N GLY A 34 -25.67 -9.72 -9.97
CA GLY A 34 -24.34 -10.19 -9.56
C GLY A 34 -24.28 -10.49 -8.06
N THR A 35 -23.58 -11.57 -7.70
CA THR A 35 -23.18 -11.86 -6.31
C THR A 35 -21.89 -11.16 -5.92
N ASP A 36 -21.14 -10.70 -6.91
CA ASP A 36 -19.88 -9.99 -6.73
C ASP A 36 -20.05 -8.56 -7.27
N TYR A 37 -19.58 -7.59 -6.50
CA TYR A 37 -19.49 -6.19 -6.92
C TYR A 37 -18.03 -5.79 -6.91
N THR A 38 -17.51 -5.32 -8.04
CA THR A 38 -16.16 -4.80 -8.14
C THR A 38 -16.23 -3.29 -8.25
N LEU A 39 -15.61 -2.59 -7.29
CA LEU A 39 -15.37 -1.16 -7.42
C LEU A 39 -14.05 -0.98 -8.18
N MET A 40 -14.12 -0.41 -9.37
CA MET A 40 -12.95 -0.18 -10.20
C MET A 40 -12.23 1.10 -9.80
N GLN A 41 -10.95 1.16 -10.17
CA GLN A 41 -10.10 2.29 -9.83
C GLN A 41 -10.62 3.60 -10.42
N GLU A 42 -11.06 3.55 -11.66
CA GLU A 42 -11.58 4.69 -12.39
C GLU A 42 -12.83 5.27 -11.71
N GLU A 43 -13.66 4.39 -11.13
CA GLU A 43 -14.89 4.78 -10.42
C GLU A 43 -14.58 5.53 -9.13
N VAL A 44 -13.58 5.06 -8.39
CA VAL A 44 -13.11 5.75 -7.18
C VAL A 44 -12.61 7.16 -7.52
N ILE A 45 -11.83 7.29 -8.60
CA ILE A 45 -11.31 8.59 -9.06
C ILE A 45 -12.45 9.53 -9.47
N ALA A 46 -13.48 9.00 -10.15
CA ALA A 46 -14.64 9.77 -10.57
C ALA A 46 -15.43 10.30 -9.35
N LEU A 47 -15.71 9.45 -8.36
CA LEU A 47 -16.39 9.83 -7.12
C LEU A 47 -15.64 10.95 -6.39
N GLN A 48 -14.32 10.81 -6.26
CA GLN A 48 -13.48 11.80 -5.58
C GLN A 48 -13.40 13.11 -6.35
N SER A 49 -13.30 13.05 -7.68
CA SER A 49 -13.31 14.24 -8.54
C SER A 49 -14.63 15.02 -8.44
N ALA A 50 -15.73 14.32 -8.14
CA ALA A 50 -17.03 14.90 -7.82
C ALA A 50 -17.18 15.33 -6.36
N ASN A 51 -16.12 15.25 -5.55
CA ASN A 51 -16.11 15.55 -4.11
C ASN A 51 -17.09 14.70 -3.29
N LEU A 52 -17.30 13.44 -3.70
CA LEU A 52 -18.15 12.47 -3.02
C LEU A 52 -17.31 11.51 -2.15
N SER A 53 -17.86 11.10 -1.01
CA SER A 53 -17.26 10.07 -0.16
C SER A 53 -17.46 8.68 -0.75
N VAL A 54 -16.38 7.91 -0.83
CA VAL A 54 -16.42 6.52 -1.30
C VAL A 54 -17.11 5.63 -0.26
N SER A 55 -16.91 5.92 1.03
CA SER A 55 -17.62 5.26 2.12
C SER A 55 -19.14 5.45 2.01
N GLU A 56 -19.58 6.68 1.78
CA GLU A 56 -20.99 7.00 1.62
C GLU A 56 -21.58 6.35 0.36
N TYR A 57 -20.84 6.38 -0.76
CA TYR A 57 -21.21 5.67 -1.98
C TYR A 57 -21.43 4.18 -1.73
N LEU A 58 -20.43 3.50 -1.16
CA LEU A 58 -20.48 2.06 -0.91
C LEU A 58 -21.61 1.70 0.06
N THR A 59 -21.76 2.42 1.16
CA THR A 59 -22.83 2.15 2.13
C THR A 59 -24.23 2.43 1.58
N THR A 60 -24.36 3.36 0.63
CA THR A 60 -25.63 3.65 -0.06
C THR A 60 -25.92 2.58 -1.11
N VAL A 61 -25.03 2.40 -2.09
CA VAL A 61 -25.24 1.53 -3.25
C VAL A 61 -25.32 0.07 -2.84
N LEU A 62 -24.41 -0.42 -2.00
CA LEU A 62 -24.41 -1.84 -1.62
C LEU A 62 -25.64 -2.24 -0.80
N ARG A 63 -26.25 -1.33 -0.03
CA ARG A 63 -27.55 -1.61 0.64
C ARG A 63 -28.68 -1.86 -0.37
N LEU A 64 -28.56 -1.29 -1.56
CA LEU A 64 -29.52 -1.46 -2.65
C LEU A 64 -29.21 -2.69 -3.51
N LEU A 65 -28.10 -3.39 -3.25
CA LEU A 65 -27.66 -4.59 -3.97
C LEU A 65 -27.83 -5.84 -3.09
N PRO A 66 -29.06 -6.34 -2.86
CA PRO A 66 -29.35 -7.37 -1.86
C PRO A 66 -28.72 -8.73 -2.15
N LYS A 67 -28.21 -8.95 -3.36
CA LYS A 67 -27.60 -10.21 -3.79
C LYS A 67 -26.07 -10.20 -3.70
N VAL A 68 -25.46 -9.03 -3.48
CA VAL A 68 -24.01 -8.92 -3.41
C VAL A 68 -23.53 -9.54 -2.11
N ALA A 69 -22.74 -10.60 -2.24
CA ALA A 69 -22.09 -11.32 -1.16
C ALA A 69 -20.58 -11.03 -1.12
N THR A 70 -19.99 -10.59 -2.23
CA THR A 70 -18.56 -10.26 -2.30
C THR A 70 -18.37 -8.84 -2.83
N LEU A 71 -17.52 -8.06 -2.16
CA LEU A 71 -17.08 -6.75 -2.61
C LEU A 71 -15.58 -6.82 -2.94
N ASP A 72 -15.23 -6.72 -4.22
CA ASP A 72 -13.85 -6.57 -4.67
C ASP A 72 -13.49 -5.09 -4.69
N LEU A 73 -12.54 -4.70 -3.83
CA LEU A 73 -12.03 -3.34 -3.75
C LEU A 73 -10.67 -3.24 -4.45
N PRO A 74 -10.40 -2.11 -5.14
CA PRO A 74 -9.08 -1.83 -5.65
C PRO A 74 -8.21 -1.49 -4.43
N CYS A 75 -7.42 -2.46 -3.99
CA CYS A 75 -6.44 -2.22 -2.94
C CYS A 75 -5.15 -1.64 -3.49
N SER A 76 -5.02 -1.63 -4.82
CA SER A 76 -3.88 -1.07 -5.48
C SER A 76 -3.89 0.45 -5.46
N ARG A 77 -2.84 0.99 -4.83
CA ARG A 77 -2.43 2.39 -4.94
C ARG A 77 -3.42 3.42 -4.41
N CYS A 78 -3.63 3.46 -3.10
CA CYS A 78 -4.00 4.72 -2.42
C CYS A 78 -5.20 5.48 -2.96
N THR A 79 -6.10 4.85 -3.68
CA THR A 79 -7.12 5.61 -4.40
C THR A 79 -8.43 5.64 -3.69
N LEU A 80 -8.67 4.81 -2.67
CA LEU A 80 -9.64 5.16 -1.63
C LEU A 80 -9.28 6.48 -0.92
N ILE A 81 -8.08 7.03 -1.15
CA ILE A 81 -7.57 8.25 -0.51
C ILE A 81 -7.99 9.48 -1.31
N GLY A 82 -9.15 9.97 -0.92
CA GLY A 82 -9.50 11.37 -0.90
C GLY A 82 -9.57 11.81 0.56
N TYR A 83 -10.74 12.27 1.01
CA TYR A 83 -11.01 12.58 2.43
C TYR A 83 -11.13 11.34 3.33
N ASP A 84 -11.38 10.16 2.75
CA ASP A 84 -11.63 8.94 3.51
C ASP A 84 -10.33 8.13 3.70
N ASN A 85 -10.07 7.68 4.92
CA ASN A 85 -9.01 6.70 5.16
C ASN A 85 -9.53 5.29 4.81
N VAL A 86 -8.67 4.45 4.23
CA VAL A 86 -9.02 3.07 3.81
C VAL A 86 -9.66 2.31 4.98
N GLY A 87 -9.08 2.40 6.18
CA GLY A 87 -9.62 1.77 7.38
C GLY A 87 -11.07 2.16 7.70
N GLY A 88 -11.43 3.42 7.54
CA GLY A 88 -12.77 3.95 7.83
C GLY A 88 -13.79 3.60 6.76
N VAL A 89 -13.38 3.48 5.49
CA VAL A 89 -14.24 2.90 4.45
C VAL A 89 -14.55 1.45 4.78
N LEU A 90 -13.53 0.66 5.15
CA LEU A 90 -13.70 -0.75 5.50
C LEU A 90 -14.56 -0.94 6.74
N GLU A 91 -14.38 -0.09 7.76
CA GLU A 91 -15.19 -0.10 8.99
C GLU A 91 -16.65 0.24 8.67
N ALA A 92 -16.90 1.28 7.87
CA ALA A 92 -18.26 1.68 7.48
C ALA A 92 -18.98 0.62 6.65
N VAL A 93 -18.27 -0.02 5.71
CA VAL A 93 -18.81 -1.14 4.92
C VAL A 93 -19.09 -2.34 5.81
N SER A 94 -18.15 -2.74 6.67
CA SER A 94 -18.31 -3.88 7.57
C SER A 94 -19.46 -3.68 8.57
N ALA A 95 -19.62 -2.45 9.09
CA ALA A 95 -20.72 -2.09 9.98
C ALA A 95 -22.07 -2.07 9.27
N SER A 96 -22.12 -1.60 8.02
CA SER A 96 -23.36 -1.51 7.25
C SER A 96 -23.79 -2.83 6.63
N LEU A 97 -22.83 -3.73 6.35
CA LEU A 97 -23.02 -4.93 5.53
C LEU A 97 -22.19 -6.10 6.08
N PRO A 98 -22.54 -6.61 7.27
CA PRO A 98 -21.72 -7.60 7.98
C PRO A 98 -21.60 -8.96 7.27
N TYR A 99 -22.45 -9.21 6.27
CA TYR A 99 -22.47 -10.45 5.49
C TYR A 99 -21.64 -10.39 4.20
N VAL A 100 -21.17 -9.20 3.80
CA VAL A 100 -20.40 -9.02 2.57
C VAL A 100 -18.94 -9.37 2.83
N LYS A 101 -18.42 -10.33 2.08
CA LYS A 101 -16.99 -10.66 2.06
C LYS A 101 -16.26 -9.58 1.27
N ILE A 102 -15.43 -8.80 1.94
CA ILE A 102 -14.54 -7.83 1.28
C ILE A 102 -13.30 -8.58 0.79
N VAL A 103 -13.01 -8.46 -0.51
CA VAL A 103 -11.82 -8.98 -1.16
C VAL A 103 -11.00 -7.81 -1.67
N CYS A 104 -9.69 -7.95 -1.58
CA CYS A 104 -8.73 -6.89 -1.79
C CYS A 104 -7.81 -7.31 -2.94
N ARG A 105 -7.83 -6.59 -4.06
CA ARG A 105 -6.98 -6.92 -5.21
C ARG A 105 -5.52 -6.55 -4.94
N ILE A 106 -4.64 -7.56 -4.97
CA ILE A 106 -3.20 -7.38 -4.70
C ILE A 106 -2.46 -7.20 -6.03
N ASP A 107 -2.05 -5.97 -6.34
CA ASP A 107 -1.23 -5.68 -7.52
C ASP A 107 0.26 -5.50 -7.18
N GLY A 108 0.59 -5.40 -5.89
CA GLY A 108 1.97 -5.27 -5.41
C GLY A 108 2.17 -5.64 -3.93
N LEU A 109 3.41 -5.49 -3.47
CA LEU A 109 3.78 -5.75 -2.08
C LEU A 109 3.14 -4.77 -1.11
N GLU A 110 2.96 -3.52 -1.53
CA GLU A 110 2.30 -2.47 -0.78
C GLU A 110 0.86 -2.86 -0.48
N ASP A 111 0.12 -3.29 -1.51
CA ASP A 111 -1.29 -3.68 -1.39
C ASP A 111 -1.45 -4.90 -0.50
N CYS A 112 -0.53 -5.86 -0.64
CA CYS A 112 -0.46 -7.05 0.19
C CYS A 112 -0.31 -6.68 1.68
N TYR A 113 0.64 -5.78 1.99
CA TYR A 113 0.86 -5.33 3.36
C TYR A 113 -0.29 -4.47 3.91
N ILE A 114 -0.87 -3.59 3.08
CA ILE A 114 -2.03 -2.76 3.46
C ILE A 114 -3.22 -3.67 3.79
N GLY A 115 -3.53 -4.63 2.93
CA GLY A 115 -4.59 -5.61 3.16
C GLY A 115 -4.36 -6.41 4.44
N TYR A 116 -3.12 -6.84 4.69
CA TYR A 116 -2.76 -7.53 5.93
C TYR A 116 -2.92 -6.64 7.17
N SER A 117 -2.45 -5.39 7.09
CA SER A 117 -2.49 -4.43 8.21
C SER A 117 -3.92 -4.06 8.62
N TYR A 118 -4.87 -4.14 7.70
CA TYR A 118 -6.30 -3.92 7.95
C TYR A 118 -7.09 -5.21 8.17
N GLY A 119 -6.45 -6.38 8.21
CA GLY A 119 -7.12 -7.67 8.43
C GLY A 119 -7.94 -8.17 7.24
N LEU A 120 -7.80 -7.56 6.06
CA LEU A 120 -8.44 -8.02 4.82
C LEU A 120 -7.70 -9.19 4.17
N LEU A 121 -6.39 -9.27 4.43
CA LEU A 121 -5.54 -10.34 3.89
C LEU A 121 -4.99 -11.19 5.03
N PRO A 122 -5.37 -12.47 5.12
CA PRO A 122 -4.78 -13.39 6.09
C PRO A 122 -3.26 -13.51 5.93
N LEU A 123 -2.54 -13.66 7.04
CA LEU A 123 -1.07 -13.79 7.03
C LEU A 123 -0.57 -14.89 6.08
N HIS A 124 -1.26 -16.04 6.02
CA HIS A 124 -0.83 -17.16 5.18
C HIS A 124 -0.97 -16.85 3.68
N GLU A 125 -1.94 -16.02 3.29
CA GLU A 125 -2.08 -15.57 1.90
C GLU A 125 -0.97 -14.56 1.55
N MET A 126 -0.67 -13.61 2.45
CA MET A 126 0.47 -12.70 2.30
C MET A 126 1.80 -13.46 2.17
N GLN A 127 2.01 -14.48 3.01
CA GLN A 127 3.19 -15.35 2.94
C GLN A 127 3.26 -16.10 1.61
N GLY A 128 2.15 -16.66 1.14
CA GLY A 128 2.06 -17.34 -0.15
C GLY A 128 2.41 -16.42 -1.32
N TYR A 129 1.87 -15.20 -1.33
CA TYR A 129 2.20 -14.18 -2.33
C TYR A 129 3.70 -13.85 -2.31
N CYS A 130 4.26 -13.55 -1.13
CA CYS A 130 5.69 -13.22 -0.99
C CYS A 130 6.62 -14.36 -1.40
N ALA A 131 6.24 -15.62 -1.13
CA ALA A 131 7.01 -16.80 -1.51
C ALA A 131 7.06 -17.01 -3.04
N GLY A 132 6.06 -16.52 -3.77
CA GLY A 132 6.00 -16.59 -5.23
C GLY A 132 6.95 -15.62 -5.94
N LEU A 133 7.41 -14.57 -5.25
CA LEU A 133 8.28 -13.55 -5.83
C LEU A 133 9.70 -14.08 -6.04
N ARG A 134 10.25 -13.81 -7.22
CA ARG A 134 11.52 -14.39 -7.68
C ARG A 134 12.71 -13.45 -7.56
N ASP A 135 12.45 -12.17 -7.34
CA ASP A 135 13.49 -11.15 -7.29
C ASP A 135 14.44 -11.35 -6.11
N THR A 136 15.71 -11.13 -6.36
CA THR A 136 16.77 -11.19 -5.34
C THR A 136 17.07 -9.82 -4.73
N MET A 137 16.42 -8.78 -5.27
CA MET A 137 16.61 -7.39 -4.89
C MET A 137 15.24 -6.77 -4.60
N TYR A 138 15.14 -6.06 -3.49
CA TYR A 138 13.99 -5.23 -3.18
C TYR A 138 14.36 -3.75 -3.32
N GLN A 139 13.58 -2.99 -4.08
CA GLN A 139 13.76 -1.56 -4.25
C GLN A 139 12.66 -0.79 -3.52
N LEU A 140 13.04 -0.02 -2.50
CA LEU A 140 12.18 0.96 -1.87
C LEU A 140 12.15 2.23 -2.72
N THR A 141 10.97 2.54 -3.26
CA THR A 141 10.73 3.72 -4.09
C THR A 141 9.98 4.81 -3.32
N ASP A 142 10.04 6.04 -3.82
CA ASP A 142 9.24 7.15 -3.31
C ASP A 142 7.73 6.89 -3.44
N ASN A 143 7.32 6.17 -4.49
CA ASN A 143 5.93 5.73 -4.66
C ASN A 143 5.52 4.76 -3.54
N THR A 144 6.34 3.76 -3.24
CA THR A 144 6.10 2.84 -2.12
C THR A 144 5.98 3.59 -0.79
N VAL A 145 6.90 4.53 -0.51
CA VAL A 145 6.87 5.35 0.70
C VAL A 145 5.59 6.18 0.79
N HIS A 146 5.20 6.83 -0.31
CA HIS A 146 3.96 7.59 -0.38
C HIS A 146 2.75 6.69 -0.15
N THR A 147 2.71 5.52 -0.81
CA THR A 147 1.58 4.59 -0.72
C THR A 147 1.33 4.13 0.72
N ILE A 148 2.39 3.68 1.40
CA ILE A 148 2.28 3.21 2.79
C ILE A 148 1.88 4.36 3.74
N LYS A 149 2.46 5.56 3.55
CA LYS A 149 2.14 6.72 4.39
C LYS A 149 0.73 7.23 4.19
N SER A 150 0.25 7.28 2.95
CA SER A 150 -1.11 7.73 2.64
C SER A 150 -2.14 6.76 3.24
N ALA A 151 -1.82 5.46 3.31
CA ALA A 151 -2.61 4.48 4.06
C ALA A 151 -2.48 4.64 5.61
N GLY A 152 -1.79 5.65 6.13
CA GLY A 152 -1.62 5.86 7.57
C GLY A 152 -0.74 4.80 8.26
N LEU A 153 0.04 4.03 7.49
CA LEU A 153 0.91 2.97 7.99
C LEU A 153 2.37 3.41 8.07
N SER A 154 3.17 2.71 8.88
CA SER A 154 4.60 2.98 9.01
C SER A 154 5.42 2.26 7.94
N VAL A 155 6.23 3.00 7.20
CA VAL A 155 7.21 2.43 6.25
C VAL A 155 8.21 1.51 6.96
N SER A 156 8.59 1.83 8.20
CA SER A 156 9.49 0.98 8.98
C SER A 156 8.85 -0.38 9.28
N GLN A 157 7.58 -0.39 9.70
CA GLN A 157 6.83 -1.63 9.96
C GLN A 157 6.58 -2.43 8.67
N PHE A 158 6.32 -1.74 7.55
CA PHE A 158 6.22 -2.37 6.24
C PHE A 158 7.51 -3.12 5.89
N LEU A 159 8.67 -2.46 5.99
CA LEU A 159 9.96 -3.08 5.67
C LEU A 159 10.28 -4.25 6.60
N THR A 160 10.07 -4.10 7.92
CA THR A 160 10.35 -5.18 8.87
C THR A 160 9.37 -6.35 8.76
N THR A 161 8.16 -6.13 8.24
CA THR A 161 7.16 -7.20 8.02
C THR A 161 7.40 -7.91 6.69
N MET A 162 7.59 -7.15 5.61
CA MET A 162 7.64 -7.70 4.26
C MET A 162 9.01 -8.29 3.93
N LEU A 163 10.11 -7.61 4.28
CA LEU A 163 11.45 -8.08 3.89
C LEU A 163 11.75 -9.50 4.41
N PRO A 164 11.37 -9.93 5.63
CA PRO A 164 11.57 -11.32 6.04
C PRO A 164 10.82 -12.36 5.20
N LEU A 165 9.66 -12.00 4.63
CA LEU A 165 8.84 -12.91 3.83
C LEU A 165 9.36 -13.09 2.40
N LEU A 166 10.14 -12.13 1.90
CA LEU A 166 10.76 -12.18 0.58
C LEU A 166 11.99 -13.10 0.58
N SER A 167 11.78 -14.41 0.71
CA SER A 167 12.84 -15.41 0.98
C SER A 167 14.08 -15.31 0.07
N ARG A 168 13.92 -14.88 -1.19
CA ARG A 168 14.99 -14.74 -2.19
C ARG A 168 15.74 -13.42 -2.14
N VAL A 169 15.19 -12.39 -1.50
CA VAL A 169 15.81 -11.06 -1.44
C VAL A 169 17.06 -11.11 -0.56
N THR A 170 18.18 -10.70 -1.14
CA THR A 170 19.49 -10.57 -0.48
C THR A 170 20.00 -9.13 -0.45
N SER A 171 19.37 -8.25 -1.21
CA SER A 171 19.79 -6.85 -1.38
C SER A 171 18.60 -5.89 -1.25
N VAL A 172 18.78 -4.80 -0.51
CA VAL A 172 17.78 -3.72 -0.37
C VAL A 172 18.33 -2.43 -0.95
N TRP A 173 17.54 -1.81 -1.82
CA TRP A 173 17.89 -0.66 -2.62
C TRP A 173 16.97 0.51 -2.25
N ILE A 174 17.54 1.62 -1.80
CA ILE A 174 16.82 2.81 -1.36
C ILE A 174 17.18 3.93 -2.33
N PHE A 175 16.21 4.35 -3.15
CA PHE A 175 16.44 5.32 -4.23
C PHE A 175 15.48 6.49 -4.11
N HIS A 176 16.04 7.69 -3.93
CA HIS A 176 15.27 8.93 -3.81
C HIS A 176 14.18 8.88 -2.72
N ALA A 177 14.23 7.89 -1.81
CA ALA A 177 13.15 7.60 -0.91
C ALA A 177 13.15 8.59 0.27
N LYS A 178 12.02 9.24 0.51
CA LYS A 178 11.84 10.19 1.64
C LYS A 178 11.59 9.47 2.97
N ILE A 179 12.53 8.60 3.37
CA ILE A 179 12.54 7.97 4.69
C ILE A 179 13.49 8.73 5.64
N PRO A 180 13.07 8.95 6.91
CA PRO A 180 13.90 9.68 7.87
C PRO A 180 14.91 8.78 8.61
N THR A 181 14.68 7.47 8.66
CA THR A 181 15.45 6.55 9.52
C THR A 181 15.73 5.20 8.87
N LEU A 182 16.81 4.57 9.31
CA LEU A 182 17.22 3.22 8.92
C LEU A 182 16.96 2.15 10.00
N GLY A 183 16.25 2.49 11.09
CA GLY A 183 16.04 1.57 12.22
C GLY A 183 15.40 0.22 11.88
N TRP A 184 14.69 0.11 10.75
CA TRP A 184 14.15 -1.14 10.24
C TRP A 184 15.23 -2.15 9.81
N CYS A 185 16.47 -1.71 9.54
CA CYS A 185 17.53 -2.60 9.09
C CYS A 185 18.12 -3.48 10.20
N GLU A 186 17.97 -3.09 11.47
CA GLU A 186 18.53 -3.80 12.63
C GLU A 186 17.98 -5.23 12.74
N GLY A 187 16.70 -5.42 12.40
CA GLY A 187 15.98 -6.69 12.50
C GLY A 187 15.97 -7.53 11.22
N LEU A 188 16.70 -7.13 10.18
CA LEU A 188 16.66 -7.86 8.91
C LEU A 188 17.33 -9.24 9.03
N PRO A 189 16.79 -10.27 8.34
CA PRO A 189 17.42 -11.59 8.38
C PRO A 189 18.77 -11.55 7.68
N GLU A 190 19.73 -12.32 8.19
CA GLU A 190 21.15 -12.27 7.77
C GLU A 190 21.40 -12.57 6.28
N ARG A 191 20.45 -13.22 5.60
CA ARG A 191 20.50 -13.42 4.15
C ARG A 191 20.51 -12.09 3.38
N ILE A 192 19.85 -11.06 3.91
CA ILE A 192 19.91 -9.70 3.38
C ILE A 192 21.24 -9.13 3.84
N ASN A 193 22.17 -9.02 2.90
CA ASN A 193 23.56 -8.72 3.19
C ASN A 193 24.08 -7.51 2.43
N SER A 194 23.22 -6.90 1.60
CA SER A 194 23.59 -5.76 0.77
C SER A 194 22.56 -4.64 0.93
N VAL A 195 23.05 -3.43 1.23
CA VAL A 195 22.22 -2.22 1.26
C VAL A 195 22.81 -1.21 0.28
N TYR A 196 21.99 -0.72 -0.65
CA TYR A 196 22.34 0.36 -1.55
C TYR A 196 21.48 1.58 -1.24
N ILE A 197 22.12 2.70 -0.88
CA ILE A 197 21.45 3.96 -0.57
C ILE A 197 21.87 4.97 -1.62
N ARG A 198 20.90 5.55 -2.32
CA ARG A 198 21.15 6.54 -3.36
C ARG A 198 20.19 7.72 -3.22
N ASP A 199 20.77 8.92 -3.21
CA ASP A 199 20.04 10.20 -3.26
C ASP A 199 18.96 10.33 -2.15
N CYS A 200 19.26 9.87 -0.94
CA CYS A 200 18.34 9.85 0.22
C CYS A 200 18.70 10.92 1.26
N SER A 201 18.44 12.20 0.95
CA SER A 201 18.85 13.35 1.78
C SER A 201 18.21 13.44 3.17
N ASN A 202 17.16 12.68 3.43
CA ASN A 202 16.42 12.73 4.69
C ASN A 202 17.00 11.82 5.77
N ILE A 203 17.94 10.94 5.43
CA ILE A 203 18.59 10.03 6.36
C ILE A 203 19.71 10.80 7.06
N GLN A 204 19.55 11.05 8.35
CA GLN A 204 20.57 11.74 9.17
C GLN A 204 21.37 10.78 10.05
N ASP A 205 20.77 9.65 10.41
CA ASP A 205 21.37 8.63 11.28
C ASP A 205 21.56 7.32 10.53
N TYR A 206 22.83 6.96 10.35
CA TYR A 206 23.27 5.72 9.70
C TYR A 206 23.69 4.63 10.71
N THR A 207 23.71 4.93 12.02
CA THR A 207 24.12 3.99 13.06
C THR A 207 23.31 2.67 13.11
N PRO A 208 22.03 2.60 12.68
CA PRO A 208 21.33 1.32 12.59
C PRO A 208 22.03 0.28 11.71
N LEU A 209 22.78 0.70 10.68
CA LEU A 209 23.53 -0.21 9.81
C LEU A 209 24.59 -1.00 10.57
N LEU A 210 25.15 -0.43 11.65
CA LEU A 210 26.12 -1.10 12.51
C LEU A 210 25.53 -2.30 13.26
N LYS A 211 24.21 -2.35 13.42
CA LYS A 211 23.54 -3.44 14.14
C LYS A 211 23.06 -4.55 13.20
N MET A 212 23.13 -4.34 11.89
CA MET A 212 22.70 -5.31 10.89
C MET A 212 23.70 -6.47 10.77
N LYS A 213 23.39 -7.59 11.44
CA LYS A 213 24.28 -8.77 11.56
C LYS A 213 24.75 -9.34 10.21
N GLY A 214 23.86 -9.33 9.20
CA GLY A 214 24.14 -9.91 7.89
C GLY A 214 24.87 -9.00 6.91
N LEU A 215 25.10 -7.72 7.25
CA LEU A 215 25.60 -6.73 6.30
C LEU A 215 27.03 -7.07 5.84
N LYS A 216 27.21 -7.21 4.53
CA LYS A 216 28.50 -7.49 3.86
C LYS A 216 28.87 -6.44 2.82
N HIS A 217 27.87 -5.79 2.24
CA HIS A 217 28.04 -4.77 1.22
C HIS A 217 27.19 -3.55 1.55
N LEU A 218 27.84 -2.40 1.66
CA LEU A 218 27.16 -1.12 1.75
C LEU A 218 27.65 -0.26 0.60
N ARG A 219 26.72 0.30 -0.15
CA ARG A 219 27.05 1.34 -1.12
C ARG A 219 26.16 2.55 -0.85
N CYS A 220 26.78 3.71 -0.72
CA CYS A 220 26.08 4.98 -0.49
C CYS A 220 26.49 5.93 -1.61
N TYR A 221 25.53 6.46 -2.37
CA TYR A 221 25.79 7.47 -3.38
C TYR A 221 24.86 8.66 -3.15
N THR A 222 25.39 9.68 -2.50
CA THR A 222 24.61 10.83 -2.07
C THR A 222 25.43 12.09 -2.36
N PRO A 223 25.16 12.81 -3.47
CA PRO A 223 25.96 13.96 -3.89
C PRO A 223 25.95 15.10 -2.87
N TYR A 224 24.96 15.13 -1.96
CA TYR A 224 24.79 16.14 -0.92
C TYR A 224 25.36 15.75 0.46
N ASP A 225 25.80 14.51 0.65
CA ASP A 225 26.17 13.94 1.97
C ASP A 225 27.70 13.72 2.08
N THR A 226 28.49 14.25 1.14
CA THR A 226 29.96 14.16 1.10
C THR A 226 30.67 14.72 2.33
N HIS A 227 29.93 15.39 3.23
CA HIS A 227 30.43 16.00 4.47
C HIS A 227 29.64 15.56 5.69
N ASN A 228 28.86 14.48 5.62
CA ASN A 228 28.15 13.96 6.80
C ASN A 228 29.14 13.22 7.71
N PRO A 229 29.50 13.80 8.88
CA PRO A 229 30.51 13.20 9.76
C PRO A 229 30.03 11.86 10.33
N VAL A 230 28.73 11.74 10.60
CA VAL A 230 28.11 10.50 11.12
C VAL A 230 28.23 9.38 10.09
N LEU A 231 27.98 9.68 8.81
CA LEU A 231 28.13 8.69 7.75
C LEU A 231 29.59 8.22 7.63
N SER A 232 30.56 9.14 7.71
CA SER A 232 31.99 8.80 7.65
C SER A 232 32.42 7.86 8.79
N GLU A 233 32.03 8.16 10.02
CA GLU A 233 32.31 7.32 11.20
C GLU A 233 31.68 5.92 11.05
N VAL A 234 30.42 5.85 10.62
CA VAL A 234 29.73 4.58 10.37
C VAL A 234 30.42 3.77 9.28
N LEU A 235 30.85 4.39 8.19
CA LEU A 235 31.56 3.70 7.09
C LEU A 235 32.91 3.14 7.54
N GLU A 236 33.65 3.87 8.37
CA GLU A 236 34.92 3.41 8.95
C GLU A 236 34.69 2.19 9.86
N GLU A 237 33.74 2.29 10.79
CA GLU A 237 33.44 1.19 11.71
C GLU A 237 32.94 -0.07 10.98
N LEU A 238 32.10 0.09 9.95
CA LEU A 238 31.67 -1.02 9.09
C LEU A 238 32.85 -1.65 8.35
N THR A 239 33.79 -0.84 7.85
CA THR A 239 34.99 -1.32 7.15
C THR A 239 35.88 -2.13 8.10
N ILE A 240 36.07 -1.68 9.34
CA ILE A 240 36.81 -2.41 10.39
C ILE A 240 36.16 -3.78 10.66
N ARG A 241 34.82 -3.87 10.60
CA ARG A 241 34.05 -5.12 10.75
C ARG A 241 34.08 -6.00 9.50
N GLY A 242 34.79 -5.62 8.45
CA GLY A 242 34.94 -6.38 7.21
C GLY A 242 33.82 -6.17 6.18
N VAL A 243 32.96 -5.16 6.37
CA VAL A 243 31.94 -4.78 5.38
C VAL A 243 32.60 -4.04 4.22
N LYS A 244 32.24 -4.41 2.98
CA LYS A 244 32.71 -3.71 1.78
C LYS A 244 31.89 -2.46 1.56
N CYS A 245 32.42 -1.32 1.98
CA CYS A 245 31.85 0.00 1.78
C CYS A 245 32.29 0.62 0.44
N LYS A 246 31.35 1.20 -0.31
CA LYS A 246 31.63 2.05 -1.48
C LYS A 246 30.86 3.36 -1.35
N PHE A 247 31.57 4.47 -1.50
CA PHE A 247 31.02 5.82 -1.52
C PHE A 247 31.23 6.42 -2.91
#